data_AF-A0A7V9PGQ4-F1
#
_entry.id   AF-A0A7V9PGQ4-F1
#
_cell.length_a   1.000
_cell.length_b   1.000
_cell.length_c   1.000
_cell.angle_alpha   90.00
_cell.angle_beta   90.00
_cell.angle_gamma   90.00
#
_symmetry.space_group_name_H-M   'P 1'
#
loop_
_entity.id
_entity.type
_entity.pdbx_description
1 polymer ?
#
loop_
_entity_poly.entity_id
_entity_poly.type
_entity_poly.pdbx_seq_one_letter_code
_entity_poly.pdbx_strand_id
1 'polypeptide(L)'
;MDFVLALHSHLPYVLNHGRWPHGSDWLTEAAVDTYLPLLETLRALEAEDVAAPVTIGFTPVLANQLASPTFADELEAFLEQRLLACQAAPASLAATGDSSLLPLVAYWRERLIRLRDLFRAIDRDLITAFRALEDAGRLEIISSAATHGFLPLLGRDESIRFQLALGVAEHERLFGRKPRGCWLPECAYRPRGPWDPWPGAPRAAMRRGIDEHLADAGFGYFFVDSHLASAGRPLGLYGDLVTGPHPQSEANPVEITPRRSPYRA
;
A
#
# COMPACT_ATOMS: atom_id res chain seq x y z
N MET A 1 -0.93 -12.60 -22.37
CA MET A 1 -1.78 -12.36 -21.20
C MET A 1 -0.95 -11.52 -20.28
N ASP A 2 -1.40 -10.32 -19.97
CA ASP A 2 -0.64 -9.39 -19.15
C ASP A 2 -1.02 -9.65 -17.68
N PHE A 3 -0.01 -9.71 -16.81
CA PHE A 3 -0.18 -9.88 -15.38
C PHE A 3 0.27 -8.58 -14.68
N VAL A 4 -0.58 -8.06 -13.81
CA VAL A 4 -0.30 -6.85 -13.03
C VAL A 4 -0.36 -7.20 -11.55
N LEU A 5 0.79 -7.12 -10.87
CA LEU A 5 0.85 -7.17 -9.41
C LEU A 5 0.73 -5.74 -8.88
N ALA A 6 -0.34 -5.47 -8.12
CA ALA A 6 -0.56 -4.19 -7.46
C ALA A 6 -0.51 -4.37 -5.93
N LEU A 7 0.49 -3.75 -5.29
CA LEU A 7 0.69 -3.79 -3.84
C LEU A 7 0.18 -2.50 -3.20
N HIS A 8 -0.78 -2.58 -2.28
CA HIS A 8 -1.31 -1.41 -1.58
C HIS A 8 -0.66 -1.23 -0.21
N SER A 9 0.07 -0.13 -0.04
CA SER A 9 0.77 0.23 1.20
C SER A 9 0.03 1.36 1.92
N HIS A 10 -0.50 1.03 3.09
CA HIS A 10 -1.24 1.98 3.93
C HIS A 10 -1.04 1.71 5.42
N LEU A 11 -0.84 2.80 6.17
CA LEU A 11 -1.09 2.88 7.61
C LEU A 11 -1.73 4.23 7.91
N PRO A 12 -2.61 4.32 8.92
CA PRO A 12 -3.13 5.61 9.38
C PRO A 12 -2.02 6.49 9.95
N TYR A 13 -2.35 7.74 10.29
CA TYR A 13 -1.39 8.63 10.94
C TYR A 13 -1.15 8.20 12.39
N VAL A 14 -0.01 7.58 12.65
CA VAL A 14 0.39 7.02 13.95
C VAL A 14 1.61 7.70 14.55
N LEU A 15 2.42 8.37 13.72
CA LEU A 15 3.60 9.09 14.18
C LEU A 15 3.20 10.17 15.20
N ASN A 16 3.92 10.23 16.33
CA ASN A 16 3.64 11.10 17.48
C ASN A 16 2.30 10.84 18.21
N HIS A 17 1.63 9.70 17.98
CA HIS A 17 0.35 9.35 18.61
C HIS A 17 0.46 8.10 19.49
N GLY A 18 1.59 7.96 20.19
CA GLY A 18 1.95 6.76 20.97
C GLY A 18 2.91 5.85 20.21
N ARG A 19 3.54 4.92 20.94
CA ARG A 19 4.47 3.94 20.38
C ARG A 19 3.85 2.54 20.33
N TRP A 20 3.46 2.02 21.49
CA TRP A 20 2.93 0.66 21.67
C TRP A 20 1.64 0.68 22.53
N PRO A 21 0.65 -0.22 22.30
CA PRO A 21 0.61 -1.32 21.32
C PRO A 21 0.18 -0.90 19.91
N HIS A 22 -0.32 0.32 19.77
CA HIS A 22 -0.75 0.91 18.50
C HIS A 22 -0.09 2.30 18.42
N GLY A 23 0.66 2.57 17.35
CA GLY A 23 1.50 3.77 17.30
C GLY A 23 2.64 3.63 16.28
N SER A 24 3.75 4.32 16.54
CA SER A 24 4.95 4.28 15.68
C SER A 24 5.53 2.88 15.50
N ASP A 25 5.30 1.94 16.44
CA ASP A 25 5.74 0.55 16.31
C ASP A 25 5.17 -0.12 15.06
N TRP A 26 3.91 0.18 14.68
CA TRP A 26 3.34 -0.37 13.44
C TRP A 26 4.09 0.10 12.20
N LEU A 27 4.55 1.36 12.21
CA LEU A 27 5.26 1.94 11.09
C LEU A 27 6.69 1.37 10.99
N THR A 28 7.36 1.17 12.12
CA THR A 28 8.71 0.57 12.16
C THR A 28 8.66 -0.94 11.85
N GLU A 29 7.66 -1.67 12.35
CA GLU A 29 7.41 -3.07 11.97
C GLU A 29 7.16 -3.20 10.47
N ALA A 30 6.28 -2.38 9.89
CA ALA A 30 6.06 -2.37 8.45
C ALA A 30 7.33 -2.06 7.65
N ALA A 31 8.19 -1.16 8.14
CA ALA A 31 9.47 -0.87 7.50
C ALA A 31 10.43 -2.07 7.52
N VAL A 32 10.59 -2.74 8.67
CA VAL A 32 11.51 -3.87 8.86
C VAL A 32 11.02 -5.13 8.17
N ASP A 33 9.72 -5.42 8.24
CA ASP A 33 9.18 -6.70 7.77
C ASP A 33 8.62 -6.62 6.34
N THR A 34 8.37 -5.42 5.81
CA THR A 34 7.82 -5.23 4.45
C THR A 34 8.68 -4.32 3.57
N TYR A 35 8.83 -3.04 3.91
CA TYR A 35 9.36 -2.07 2.94
C TYR A 35 10.86 -2.24 2.65
N LEU A 36 11.70 -2.46 3.67
CA LEU A 36 13.13 -2.70 3.48
C LEU A 36 13.40 -4.04 2.75
N PRO A 37 12.75 -5.17 3.12
CA PRO A 37 12.87 -6.42 2.36
C PRO A 37 12.38 -6.29 0.90
N LEU A 38 11.29 -5.56 0.67
CA LEU A 38 10.79 -5.31 -0.69
C LEU A 38 11.79 -4.49 -1.50
N LEU A 39 12.37 -3.45 -0.91
CA LEU A 39 13.41 -2.64 -1.55
C LEU A 39 14.67 -3.46 -1.86
N GLU A 40 15.12 -4.33 -0.94
CA GLU A 40 16.23 -5.27 -1.15
C GLU A 40 15.96 -6.16 -2.37
N THR A 41 14.75 -6.72 -2.44
CA THR A 41 14.32 -7.59 -3.55
C THR A 41 14.27 -6.84 -4.89
N LEU A 42 13.66 -5.65 -4.93
CA LEU A 42 13.53 -4.87 -6.16
C LEU A 42 14.89 -4.41 -6.69
N ARG A 43 15.82 -4.03 -5.80
CA ARG A 43 17.19 -3.68 -6.18
C ARG A 43 17.98 -4.88 -6.69
N ALA A 44 17.78 -6.07 -6.11
CA ALA A 44 18.41 -7.29 -6.62
C ALA A 44 17.94 -7.60 -8.05
N LEU A 45 16.62 -7.52 -8.29
CA LEU A 45 16.06 -7.72 -9.63
C LEU A 45 16.56 -6.67 -10.64
N GLU A 46 16.67 -5.41 -10.23
CA GLU A 46 17.26 -4.35 -11.06
C GLU A 46 18.74 -4.63 -11.38
N ALA A 47 19.54 -5.07 -10.40
CA ALA A 47 20.95 -5.36 -10.58
C ALA A 47 21.21 -6.57 -11.50
N GLU A 48 20.28 -7.53 -11.51
CA GLU A 48 20.29 -8.70 -12.40
C GLU A 48 19.62 -8.43 -13.76
N ASP A 49 19.17 -7.20 -14.00
CA ASP A 49 18.40 -6.77 -15.17
C ASP A 49 17.15 -7.62 -15.47
N VAL A 50 16.51 -8.10 -14.41
CA VAL A 50 15.26 -8.86 -14.50
C VAL A 50 14.08 -7.89 -14.63
N ALA A 51 13.34 -8.01 -15.74
CA ALA A 51 12.13 -7.24 -15.96
C ALA A 51 10.96 -7.77 -15.09
N ALA A 52 10.73 -7.14 -13.94
CA ALA A 52 9.67 -7.48 -13.00
C ALA A 52 8.84 -6.25 -12.61
N PRO A 53 8.04 -5.69 -13.55
CA PRO A 53 7.25 -4.48 -13.28
C PRO A 53 6.19 -4.77 -12.22
N VAL A 54 6.18 -3.92 -11.18
CA VAL A 54 5.18 -3.95 -10.10
C VAL A 54 4.56 -2.57 -9.96
N THR A 55 3.27 -2.52 -9.62
CA THR A 55 2.61 -1.28 -9.22
C THR A 55 2.55 -1.25 -7.70
N ILE A 56 3.02 -0.17 -7.07
CA ILE A 56 2.95 0.01 -5.62
C ILE A 56 2.17 1.28 -5.31
N GLY A 57 1.08 1.14 -4.56
CA GLY A 57 0.36 2.27 -4.00
C GLY A 57 0.96 2.67 -2.67
N PHE A 58 1.39 3.93 -2.55
CA PHE A 58 1.66 4.54 -1.25
C PHE A 58 0.57 5.56 -0.95
N THR A 59 -0.22 5.32 0.10
CA THR A 59 -1.16 6.35 0.56
C THR A 59 -0.40 7.61 0.98
N PRO A 60 -0.91 8.82 0.67
CA PRO A 60 -0.21 10.06 1.01
C PRO A 60 0.11 10.21 2.50
N VAL A 61 -0.80 9.78 3.38
CA VAL A 61 -0.59 9.75 4.83
C VAL A 61 0.55 8.82 5.26
N LEU A 62 0.70 7.65 4.62
CA LEU A 62 1.84 6.76 4.88
C LEU A 62 3.13 7.37 4.35
N ALA A 63 3.14 7.84 3.10
CA ALA A 63 4.35 8.34 2.46
C ALA A 63 4.94 9.54 3.21
N ASN A 64 4.08 10.43 3.71
CA ASN A 64 4.49 11.55 4.57
C ASN A 64 5.13 11.09 5.89
N GLN A 65 4.62 10.02 6.50
CA GLN A 65 5.22 9.48 7.72
C GLN A 65 6.58 8.84 7.44
N LEU A 66 6.70 8.07 6.36
CA LEU A 66 7.96 7.42 5.97
C LEU A 66 9.05 8.43 5.55
N ALA A 67 8.68 9.59 5.03
CA ALA A 67 9.61 10.67 4.70
C ALA A 67 9.98 11.56 5.90
N SER A 68 9.37 11.34 7.08
CA SER A 68 9.61 12.18 8.26
C SER A 68 10.94 11.84 8.94
N PRO A 69 11.76 12.84 9.33
CA PRO A 69 12.94 12.60 10.17
C PRO A 69 12.59 11.89 11.49
N THR A 70 11.42 12.17 12.06
CA THR A 70 10.97 11.50 13.27
C THR A 70 10.78 9.99 13.06
N PHE A 71 10.31 9.57 11.89
CA PHE A 71 10.23 8.13 11.58
C PHE A 71 11.62 7.51 11.47
N ALA A 72 12.57 8.19 10.84
CA ALA A 72 13.94 7.68 10.74
C ALA A 72 14.57 7.45 12.12
N ASP A 73 14.36 8.36 13.06
CA ASP A 73 14.83 8.23 14.44
C ASP A 73 14.10 7.08 15.18
N GLU A 74 12.78 6.96 15.01
CA GLU A 74 11.98 5.86 15.59
C GLU A 74 12.44 4.49 15.05
N LEU A 75 12.74 4.37 13.76
CA LEU A 75 13.19 3.11 13.16
C LEU A 75 14.59 2.72 13.64
N GLU A 76 15.52 3.67 13.77
CA GLU A 76 16.85 3.40 14.34
C GLU A 76 16.74 2.93 15.80
N ALA A 77 15.92 3.60 16.62
CA ALA A 77 15.68 3.20 18.00
C ALA A 77 15.03 1.80 18.09
N PHE A 78 14.06 1.52 17.23
CA PHE A 78 13.40 0.21 17.16
C PHE A 78 14.40 -0.90 16.81
N LEU A 79 15.23 -0.70 15.78
CA LEU A 79 16.25 -1.67 15.37
C LEU A 79 17.31 -1.87 16.46
N GLU A 80 17.75 -0.80 17.13
CA GLU A 80 18.66 -0.89 18.27
C GLU A 80 18.07 -1.74 19.41
N GLN A 81 16.82 -1.47 19.79
CA GLN A 81 16.12 -2.25 20.82
C GLN A 81 16.04 -3.74 20.45
N ARG A 82 15.72 -4.08 19.20
CA ARG A 82 15.65 -5.48 18.74
C ARG A 82 17.01 -6.16 18.72
N LEU A 83 18.08 -5.43 18.40
CA LEU A 83 19.45 -5.93 18.46
C LEU A 83 19.90 -6.18 19.91
N LEU A 84 19.54 -5.30 20.85
CA LEU A 84 19.77 -5.53 22.28
C LEU A 84 19.01 -6.77 22.77
N ALA A 85 17.77 -6.97 22.32
CA ALA A 85 17.01 -8.18 22.62
C ALA A 85 17.72 -9.45 22.10
N CYS A 86 18.28 -9.41 20.88
CA CYS A 86 19.08 -10.52 20.35
C CYS A 86 20.34 -10.80 21.20
N GLN A 87 20.98 -9.77 21.75
CA GLN A 87 22.15 -9.92 22.62
C GLN A 87 21.78 -10.56 23.98
N ALA A 88 20.63 -10.21 24.54
CA ALA A 88 20.15 -10.75 25.82
C ALA A 88 19.52 -12.16 25.68
N ALA A 89 19.04 -12.52 24.48
CA ALA A 89 18.28 -13.74 24.24
C ALA A 89 18.98 -15.03 24.69
N PRO A 90 20.31 -15.26 24.49
CA PRO A 90 20.93 -16.52 24.89
C PRO A 90 20.80 -16.82 26.39
N ALA A 91 20.96 -15.80 27.25
CA ALA A 91 20.79 -15.96 28.69
C ALA A 91 19.33 -16.22 29.06
N SER A 92 18.39 -15.51 28.43
CA SER A 92 16.95 -15.70 28.65
C SER A 92 16.49 -17.10 28.23
N LEU A 93 16.90 -17.56 27.04
CA LEU A 93 16.52 -18.87 26.49
C LEU A 93 17.11 -20.02 27.32
N ALA A 94 18.33 -19.85 27.84
CA ALA A 94 18.90 -20.82 28.76
C ALA A 94 18.09 -20.94 30.07
N ALA A 95 17.58 -19.81 30.59
CA ALA A 95 16.78 -19.80 31.81
C ALA A 95 15.38 -20.42 31.63
N THR A 96 14.79 -20.33 30.43
CA THR A 96 13.47 -20.91 30.12
C THR A 96 13.55 -22.35 29.58
N GLY A 97 14.75 -22.87 29.32
CA GLY A 97 14.94 -24.20 28.74
C GLY A 97 14.79 -24.25 27.21
N ASP A 98 14.73 -23.09 26.55
CA ASP A 98 14.49 -22.93 25.12
C ASP A 98 15.78 -22.79 24.29
N SER A 99 16.89 -23.38 24.75
CA SER A 99 18.20 -23.28 24.08
C SER A 99 18.19 -23.82 22.64
N SER A 100 17.20 -24.64 22.25
CA SER A 100 17.00 -25.07 20.86
C SER A 100 16.69 -23.92 19.90
N LEU A 101 16.22 -22.77 20.41
CA LEU A 101 15.91 -21.58 19.63
C LEU A 101 17.10 -20.66 19.38
N LEU A 102 18.29 -20.95 19.94
CA LEU A 102 19.50 -20.15 19.75
C LEU A 102 19.86 -19.86 18.27
N PRO A 103 19.67 -20.80 17.31
CA PRO A 103 19.90 -20.50 15.90
C PRO A 103 19.02 -19.37 15.34
N LEU A 104 17.80 -19.19 15.87
CA LEU A 104 16.90 -18.10 15.46
C LEU A 104 17.44 -16.74 15.88
N VAL A 105 18.13 -16.66 17.03
CA VAL A 105 18.74 -15.41 17.50
C VAL A 105 19.82 -14.93 16.52
N ALA A 106 20.65 -15.84 16.02
CA ALA A 106 21.67 -15.52 15.02
C ALA A 106 21.03 -15.02 13.72
N TYR A 107 20.03 -15.75 13.20
CA TYR A 107 19.28 -15.36 12.01
C TYR A 107 18.68 -13.94 12.13
N TRP A 108 17.96 -13.66 13.23
CA TRP A 108 17.33 -12.36 13.44
C TRP A 108 18.37 -11.25 13.59
N ARG A 109 19.46 -11.48 14.33
CA ARG A 109 20.54 -10.50 14.47
C ARG A 109 21.13 -10.13 13.11
N GLU A 110 21.46 -11.11 12.28
CA GLU A 110 22.04 -10.90 10.95
C GLU A 110 21.06 -10.15 10.04
N ARG A 111 19.78 -10.54 10.02
CA ARG A 111 18.74 -9.85 9.25
C ARG A 111 18.58 -8.39 9.70
N LEU A 112 18.49 -8.13 11.00
CA LEU A 112 18.29 -6.78 11.53
C LEU A 112 19.49 -5.86 11.24
N ILE A 113 20.73 -6.38 11.35
CA ILE A 113 21.93 -5.63 10.96
C ILE A 113 21.87 -5.28 9.46
N ARG A 114 21.60 -6.27 8.60
CA ARG A 114 21.52 -6.05 7.15
C ARG A 114 20.47 -5.02 6.77
N LEU A 115 19.28 -5.08 7.36
CA LEU A 115 18.20 -4.13 7.09
C LEU A 115 18.53 -2.72 7.61
N ARG A 116 19.20 -2.61 8.76
CA ARG A 116 19.68 -1.33 9.28
C ARG A 116 20.75 -0.72 8.37
N ASP A 117 21.68 -1.53 7.88
CA ASP A 117 22.72 -1.08 6.97
C ASP A 117 22.13 -0.64 5.63
N LEU A 118 21.13 -1.37 5.10
CA LEU A 118 20.36 -0.94 3.93
C LEU A 118 19.66 0.40 4.18
N PHE A 119 18.97 0.56 5.32
CA PHE A 119 18.28 1.80 5.66
C PHE A 119 19.24 3.00 5.73
N ARG A 120 20.43 2.81 6.29
CA ARG A 120 21.49 3.83 6.31
C ARG A 120 22.08 4.11 4.94
N ALA A 121 22.23 3.08 4.10
CA ALA A 121 22.75 3.22 2.74
C ALA A 121 21.81 3.96 1.78
N ILE A 122 20.53 4.12 2.16
CA ILE A 122 19.55 4.97 1.45
C ILE A 122 19.33 6.32 2.15
N ASP A 123 20.32 6.77 2.92
CA ASP A 123 20.26 8.03 3.68
C ASP A 123 19.06 8.13 4.63
N ARG A 124 18.56 6.98 5.10
CA ARG A 124 17.38 6.85 5.96
C ARG A 124 16.08 7.40 5.32
N ASP A 125 16.01 7.38 3.98
CA ASP A 125 14.85 7.85 3.22
C ASP A 125 14.31 6.74 2.28
N LEU A 126 13.28 6.04 2.76
CA LEU A 126 12.58 5.01 1.99
C LEU A 126 11.89 5.58 0.75
N ILE A 127 11.30 6.78 0.86
CA ILE A 127 10.50 7.37 -0.20
C ILE A 127 11.37 7.72 -1.39
N THR A 128 12.52 8.36 -1.14
CA THR A 128 13.51 8.65 -2.18
C THR A 128 14.06 7.37 -2.80
N ALA A 129 14.27 6.30 -2.01
CA ALA A 129 14.74 5.02 -2.53
C ALA A 129 13.73 4.33 -3.48
N PHE A 130 12.43 4.34 -3.15
CA PHE A 130 11.39 3.82 -4.05
C PHE A 130 11.19 4.71 -5.28
N ARG A 131 11.27 6.03 -5.12
CA ARG A 131 11.25 6.98 -6.24
C ARG A 131 12.35 6.68 -7.25
N ALA A 132 13.56 6.38 -6.80
CA ALA A 132 14.67 6.05 -7.70
C ALA A 132 14.36 4.83 -8.61
N LEU A 133 13.68 3.82 -8.07
CA LEU A 133 13.22 2.65 -8.85
C LEU A 133 12.13 3.02 -9.87
N GLU A 134 11.23 3.96 -9.52
CA GLU A 134 10.24 4.50 -10.46
C GLU A 134 10.89 5.36 -11.56
N ASP A 135 11.89 6.17 -11.20
CA ASP A 135 12.68 6.98 -12.13
C ASP A 135 13.46 6.08 -13.11
N ALA A 136 13.92 4.92 -12.67
CA ALA A 136 14.54 3.89 -13.50
C ALA A 136 13.54 3.03 -14.31
N GLY A 137 12.23 3.25 -14.14
CA GLY A 137 11.18 2.50 -14.84
C GLY A 137 11.03 1.05 -14.39
N ARG A 138 11.54 0.71 -13.19
CA ARG A 138 11.43 -0.65 -12.61
C ARG A 138 10.07 -0.92 -11.97
N LEU A 139 9.38 0.12 -11.53
CA LEU A 139 8.05 0.05 -10.93
C LEU A 139 7.21 1.28 -11.28
N GLU A 140 5.91 1.20 -11.03
CA GLU A 140 5.00 2.36 -11.05
C GLU A 140 4.52 2.66 -9.63
N ILE A 141 4.61 3.92 -9.20
CA ILE A 141 4.05 4.35 -7.92
C ILE A 141 2.69 5.01 -8.17
N ILE A 142 1.66 4.56 -7.47
CA ILE A 142 0.32 5.16 -7.53
C ILE A 142 -0.03 5.85 -6.21
N SER A 143 -0.96 6.79 -6.29
CA SER A 143 -1.44 7.52 -5.11
C SER A 143 -2.78 6.97 -4.62
N SER A 144 -3.37 7.65 -3.66
CA SER A 144 -4.70 7.38 -3.10
C SER A 144 -5.32 8.70 -2.59
N ALA A 145 -6.47 8.59 -1.94
CA ALA A 145 -7.00 9.67 -1.10
C ALA A 145 -6.02 10.01 0.03
N ALA A 146 -5.86 11.30 0.33
CA ALA A 146 -4.88 11.84 1.28
C ALA A 146 -4.73 11.02 2.58
N THR A 147 -5.83 10.69 3.23
CA THR A 147 -5.83 9.94 4.49
C THR A 147 -6.58 8.62 4.39
N HIS A 148 -6.67 8.05 3.18
CA HIS A 148 -7.42 6.82 2.91
C HIS A 148 -8.89 6.89 3.35
N GLY A 149 -9.52 8.07 3.25
CA GLY A 149 -10.91 8.26 3.64
C GLY A 149 -11.86 7.43 2.76
N PHE A 150 -12.85 6.77 3.37
CA PHE A 150 -13.84 5.95 2.65
C PHE A 150 -14.75 6.82 1.77
N LEU A 151 -14.29 7.12 0.55
CA LEU A 151 -14.82 8.19 -0.30
C LEU A 151 -16.34 8.12 -0.55
N PRO A 152 -16.95 6.94 -0.79
CA PRO A 152 -18.40 6.85 -1.02
C PRO A 152 -19.29 7.38 0.11
N LEU A 153 -18.77 7.39 1.34
CA LEU A 153 -19.49 7.81 2.55
C LEU A 153 -19.13 9.23 3.02
N LEU A 154 -18.18 9.91 2.37
CA LEU A 154 -17.91 11.31 2.67
C LEU A 154 -19.12 12.17 2.28
N GLY A 155 -19.65 12.91 3.24
CA GLY A 155 -20.93 13.61 3.11
C GLY A 155 -20.94 14.81 2.16
N ARG A 156 -19.78 15.25 1.69
CA ARG A 156 -19.62 16.41 0.81
C ARG A 156 -18.72 16.04 -0.38
N ASP A 157 -19.09 16.52 -1.57
CA ASP A 157 -18.28 16.33 -2.78
C ASP A 157 -16.94 17.07 -2.66
N GLU A 158 -16.92 18.19 -1.93
CA GLU A 158 -15.72 18.94 -1.59
C GLU A 158 -14.74 18.10 -0.77
N SER A 159 -15.22 17.30 0.18
CA SER A 159 -14.37 16.40 0.98
C SER A 159 -13.68 15.35 0.11
N ILE A 160 -14.39 14.79 -0.87
CA ILE A 160 -13.82 13.84 -1.85
C ILE A 160 -12.77 14.55 -2.70
N ARG A 161 -13.11 15.72 -3.25
CA ARG A 161 -12.20 16.51 -4.08
C ARG A 161 -10.92 16.89 -3.33
N PHE A 162 -11.02 17.33 -2.07
CA PHE A 162 -9.86 17.68 -1.26
C PHE A 162 -8.98 16.47 -0.96
N GLN A 163 -9.57 15.33 -0.61
CA GLN A 163 -8.83 14.08 -0.40
C GLN A 163 -8.02 13.67 -1.64
N LEU A 164 -8.60 13.77 -2.83
CA LEU A 164 -7.93 13.40 -4.09
C LEU A 164 -6.90 14.45 -4.51
N ALA A 165 -7.24 15.74 -4.47
CA ALA A 165 -6.34 16.83 -4.86
C ALA A 165 -5.09 16.88 -3.97
N LEU A 166 -5.25 16.71 -2.65
CA LEU A 166 -4.13 16.63 -1.72
C LEU A 166 -3.31 15.36 -1.96
N GLY A 167 -3.97 14.23 -2.29
CA GLY A 167 -3.25 12.99 -2.62
C GLY A 167 -2.40 13.09 -3.88
N VAL A 168 -2.86 13.83 -4.90
CA VAL A 168 -2.06 14.14 -6.09
C VAL A 168 -0.90 15.07 -5.75
N ALA A 169 -1.17 16.15 -5.00
CA ALA A 169 -0.15 17.14 -4.65
C ALA A 169 0.98 16.55 -3.79
N GLU A 170 0.64 15.73 -2.80
CA GLU A 170 1.64 15.08 -1.94
C GLU A 170 2.43 14.01 -2.69
N HIS A 171 1.79 13.27 -3.59
CA HIS A 171 2.50 12.32 -4.44
C HIS A 171 3.51 13.05 -5.34
N GLU A 172 3.11 14.16 -5.97
CA GLU A 172 4.02 14.98 -6.80
C GLU A 172 5.17 15.57 -5.98
N ARG A 173 4.90 16.02 -4.76
CA ARG A 173 5.94 16.55 -3.86
C ARG A 173 6.97 15.49 -3.44
N LEU A 174 6.53 14.26 -3.16
CA LEU A 174 7.36 13.18 -2.64
C LEU A 174 8.08 12.38 -3.74
N PHE A 175 7.36 12.05 -4.81
CA PHE A 175 7.86 11.20 -5.91
C PHE A 175 8.29 12.02 -7.15
N GLY A 176 8.03 13.33 -7.19
CA GLY A 176 8.54 14.24 -8.22
C GLY A 176 7.75 14.26 -9.53
N ARG A 177 6.61 13.56 -9.60
CA ARG A 177 5.72 13.49 -10.77
C ARG A 177 4.28 13.30 -10.34
N LYS A 178 3.31 13.62 -11.19
CA LYS A 178 1.89 13.34 -10.88
C LYS A 178 1.58 11.84 -11.00
N PRO A 179 0.76 11.27 -10.09
CA PRO A 179 0.37 9.87 -10.17
C PRO A 179 -0.57 9.64 -11.36
N ARG A 180 -0.39 8.52 -12.06
CA ARG A 180 -1.32 8.08 -13.11
C ARG A 180 -2.47 7.24 -12.56
N GLY A 181 -2.17 6.36 -11.61
CA GLY A 181 -3.14 5.49 -10.96
C GLY A 181 -3.59 6.00 -9.59
N CYS A 182 -4.79 5.59 -9.19
CA CYS A 182 -5.31 5.77 -7.84
C CYS A 182 -5.69 4.41 -7.25
N TRP A 183 -5.14 4.06 -6.09
CA TRP A 183 -5.77 3.07 -5.24
C TRP A 183 -6.95 3.70 -4.52
N LEU A 184 -8.17 3.35 -4.90
CA LEU A 184 -9.36 3.78 -4.16
C LEU A 184 -9.35 3.17 -2.77
N PRO A 185 -9.57 3.96 -1.69
CA PRO A 185 -9.66 3.42 -0.36
C PRO A 185 -10.67 2.28 -0.29
N GLU A 186 -10.22 1.10 0.13
CA GLU A 186 -11.00 -0.15 0.17
C GLU A 186 -11.62 -0.58 -1.17
N CYS A 187 -11.05 -0.14 -2.31
CA CYS A 187 -11.68 -0.29 -3.64
C CYS A 187 -13.14 0.22 -3.65
N ALA A 188 -13.47 1.16 -2.75
CA ALA A 188 -14.83 1.57 -2.49
C ALA A 188 -15.30 2.55 -3.58
N TYR A 189 -16.22 2.06 -4.40
CA TYR A 189 -16.73 2.80 -5.55
C TYR A 189 -18.23 3.12 -5.38
N ARG A 190 -18.62 4.31 -5.86
CA ARG A 190 -20.01 4.71 -6.00
C ARG A 190 -20.21 5.39 -7.36
N PRO A 191 -21.13 4.91 -8.21
CA PRO A 191 -21.45 5.59 -9.45
C PRO A 191 -22.24 6.88 -9.17
N ARG A 192 -22.43 7.69 -10.20
CA ARG A 192 -23.37 8.81 -10.16
C ARG A 192 -24.78 8.32 -9.82
N GLY A 193 -25.47 9.02 -8.93
CA GLY A 193 -26.86 8.69 -8.60
C GLY A 193 -27.38 9.35 -7.31
N PRO A 194 -28.62 9.03 -6.91
CA PRO A 194 -29.14 9.40 -5.60
C PRO A 194 -28.25 8.85 -4.47
N TRP A 195 -28.14 9.59 -3.38
CA TRP A 195 -27.30 9.23 -2.24
C TRP A 195 -28.05 9.42 -0.92
N ASP A 196 -28.27 8.31 -0.23
CA ASP A 196 -28.91 8.19 1.08
C ASP A 196 -28.18 7.11 1.89
N PRO A 197 -27.03 7.44 2.53
CA PRO A 197 -26.09 6.43 3.00
C PRO A 197 -26.53 5.75 4.32
N TRP A 198 -27.22 6.48 5.20
CA TRP A 198 -27.81 5.94 6.43
C TRP A 198 -28.84 6.92 7.02
N PRO A 199 -29.74 6.44 7.90
CA PRO A 199 -30.76 7.29 8.54
C PRO A 199 -30.14 8.47 9.30
N GLY A 200 -30.59 9.69 8.99
CA GLY A 200 -30.12 10.92 9.63
C GLY A 200 -28.91 11.58 8.95
N ALA A 201 -28.28 10.94 7.95
CA ALA A 201 -27.32 11.59 7.09
C ALA A 201 -28.01 12.58 6.12
N PRO A 202 -27.32 13.65 5.69
CA PRO A 202 -27.79 14.46 4.57
C PRO A 202 -28.04 13.60 3.33
N ARG A 203 -29.18 13.82 2.68
CA ARG A 203 -29.53 13.16 1.41
C ARG A 203 -29.20 14.07 0.25
N ALA A 204 -28.83 13.47 -0.87
CA ALA A 204 -28.68 14.16 -2.13
C ALA A 204 -29.43 13.42 -3.23
N ALA A 205 -30.30 14.12 -3.94
CA ALA A 205 -31.05 13.53 -5.06
C ALA A 205 -30.14 13.05 -6.20
N MET A 206 -28.98 13.70 -6.34
CA MET A 206 -27.95 13.34 -7.31
C MET A 206 -26.58 13.72 -6.76
N ARG A 207 -25.65 12.77 -6.70
CA ARG A 207 -24.23 12.99 -6.47
C ARG A 207 -23.43 12.46 -7.65
N ARG A 208 -22.27 13.06 -7.88
CA ARG A 208 -21.32 12.62 -8.89
C ARG A 208 -20.72 11.26 -8.51
N GLY A 209 -20.31 10.52 -9.54
CA GLY A 209 -19.56 9.27 -9.39
C GLY A 209 -18.15 9.51 -8.84
N ILE A 210 -17.58 8.51 -8.18
CA ILE A 210 -16.19 8.57 -7.69
C ILE A 210 -15.21 8.67 -8.87
N ASP A 211 -15.50 7.99 -9.97
CA ASP A 211 -14.76 8.05 -11.24
C ASP A 211 -14.69 9.48 -11.81
N GLU A 212 -15.76 10.26 -11.70
CA GLU A 212 -15.75 11.65 -12.14
C GLU A 212 -14.84 12.53 -11.28
N HIS A 213 -14.83 12.30 -9.96
CA HIS A 213 -13.93 13.01 -9.06
C HIS A 213 -12.46 12.62 -9.29
N LEU A 214 -12.20 11.35 -9.61
CA LEU A 214 -10.87 10.86 -9.98
C LEU A 214 -10.39 11.51 -11.29
N ALA A 215 -11.26 11.56 -12.30
CA ALA A 215 -10.95 12.18 -13.59
C ALA A 215 -10.63 13.68 -13.43
N ASP A 216 -11.42 14.42 -12.64
CA ASP A 216 -11.14 15.83 -12.33
C ASP A 216 -9.79 16.04 -11.63
N ALA A 217 -9.36 15.08 -10.80
CA ALA A 217 -8.08 15.09 -10.12
C ALA A 217 -6.89 14.68 -11.03
N GLY A 218 -7.17 14.19 -12.24
CA GLY A 218 -6.17 13.79 -13.22
C GLY A 218 -5.73 12.33 -13.15
N PHE A 219 -6.42 11.47 -12.38
CA PHE A 219 -6.15 10.04 -12.37
C PHE A 219 -6.66 9.37 -13.66
N GLY A 220 -5.83 8.51 -14.25
CA GLY A 220 -6.15 7.79 -15.49
C GLY A 220 -6.77 6.40 -15.28
N TYR A 221 -6.55 5.80 -14.11
CA TYR A 221 -7.12 4.48 -13.77
C TYR A 221 -7.20 4.25 -12.25
N PHE A 222 -7.98 3.25 -11.86
CA PHE A 222 -8.12 2.79 -10.48
C PHE A 222 -8.54 1.31 -10.46
N PHE A 223 -8.56 0.71 -9.27
CA PHE A 223 -8.96 -0.69 -9.06
C PHE A 223 -10.35 -0.77 -8.40
N VAL A 224 -11.12 -1.79 -8.80
CA VAL A 224 -12.39 -2.19 -8.18
C VAL A 224 -12.39 -3.70 -7.96
N ASP A 225 -13.22 -4.16 -7.04
CA ASP A 225 -13.38 -5.60 -6.83
C ASP A 225 -14.12 -6.26 -8.02
N SER A 226 -13.84 -7.54 -8.24
CA SER A 226 -14.32 -8.38 -9.34
C SER A 226 -15.84 -8.36 -9.52
N HIS A 227 -16.59 -8.30 -8.41
CA HIS A 227 -18.05 -8.31 -8.41
C HIS A 227 -18.65 -7.03 -9.02
N LEU A 228 -17.97 -5.88 -8.87
CA LEU A 228 -18.38 -4.61 -9.49
C LEU A 228 -18.17 -4.64 -11.01
N ALA A 229 -17.13 -5.29 -11.49
CA ALA A 229 -16.84 -5.41 -12.92
C ALA A 229 -17.70 -6.48 -13.61
N SER A 230 -17.97 -7.58 -12.93
CA SER A 230 -18.64 -8.76 -13.52
C SER A 230 -20.14 -8.83 -13.22
N ALA A 231 -20.69 -7.85 -12.50
CA ALA A 231 -22.01 -7.95 -11.85
C ALA A 231 -22.16 -9.26 -11.04
N GLY A 232 -21.07 -9.69 -10.42
CA GLY A 232 -20.94 -10.96 -9.70
C GLY A 232 -21.31 -10.85 -8.22
N ARG A 233 -21.04 -11.92 -7.45
CA ARG A 233 -21.14 -11.89 -5.98
C ARG A 233 -19.84 -11.35 -5.38
N PRO A 234 -19.89 -10.54 -4.30
CA PRO A 234 -18.69 -10.12 -3.59
C PRO A 234 -17.96 -11.32 -2.99
N LEU A 235 -16.64 -11.19 -2.80
CA LEU A 235 -15.78 -12.27 -2.32
C LEU A 235 -16.01 -12.63 -0.83
N GLY A 236 -16.77 -11.81 -0.08
CA GLY A 236 -17.10 -12.02 1.34
C GLY A 236 -16.95 -10.74 2.16
N LEU A 237 -17.20 -10.81 3.47
CA LEU A 237 -16.82 -9.76 4.42
C LEU A 237 -15.34 -9.93 4.82
N TYR A 238 -14.72 -8.86 5.33
CA TYR A 238 -13.32 -8.90 5.79
C TYR A 238 -13.14 -10.01 6.84
N GLY A 239 -12.34 -11.03 6.53
CA GLY A 239 -12.11 -12.21 7.38
C GLY A 239 -12.77 -13.50 6.90
N ASP A 240 -13.73 -13.43 5.98
CA ASP A 240 -14.27 -14.59 5.26
C ASP A 240 -13.29 -15.00 4.15
N LEU A 241 -12.06 -15.39 4.50
CA LEU A 241 -11.20 -16.09 3.56
C LEU A 241 -11.91 -17.41 3.24
N VAL A 242 -12.59 -17.45 2.09
CA VAL A 242 -13.25 -18.64 1.55
C VAL A 242 -12.17 -19.71 1.38
N THR A 243 -12.07 -20.60 2.35
CA THR A 243 -11.31 -21.86 2.26
C THR A 243 -12.12 -22.83 1.41
N GLY A 244 -12.15 -22.58 0.11
CA GLY A 244 -12.81 -23.44 -0.86
C GLY A 244 -12.49 -23.00 -2.28
N PRO A 245 -12.48 -23.92 -3.27
CA PRO A 245 -12.38 -23.51 -4.66
C PRO A 245 -13.51 -22.51 -4.92
N HIS A 246 -13.14 -21.34 -5.44
CA HIS A 246 -14.13 -20.38 -5.92
C HIS A 246 -15.16 -21.15 -6.75
N PRO A 247 -16.48 -20.94 -6.55
CA PRO A 247 -17.40 -21.37 -7.55
C PRO A 247 -16.96 -20.65 -8.81
N GLN A 248 -16.38 -21.40 -9.76
CA GLN A 248 -16.27 -20.94 -11.12
C GLN A 248 -17.68 -20.50 -11.44
N SER A 249 -17.86 -19.19 -11.62
CA SER A 249 -18.94 -18.72 -12.47
C SER A 249 -18.92 -19.67 -13.65
N GLU A 250 -20.01 -20.38 -13.91
CA GLU A 250 -20.21 -21.05 -15.19
C GLU A 250 -20.17 -19.93 -16.23
N ALA A 251 -18.95 -19.53 -16.60
CA ALA A 251 -18.69 -18.71 -17.73
C ALA A 251 -19.14 -19.60 -18.88
N ASN A 252 -20.36 -19.36 -19.37
CA ASN A 252 -20.70 -19.71 -20.74
C ASN A 252 -19.46 -19.34 -21.55
N PRO A 253 -18.84 -20.27 -22.29
CA PRO A 253 -17.63 -19.98 -23.03
C PRO A 253 -17.98 -18.86 -24.00
N VAL A 254 -17.58 -17.64 -23.64
CA VAL A 254 -17.63 -16.51 -24.54
C VAL A 254 -16.54 -16.85 -25.53
N GLU A 255 -16.90 -17.24 -26.74
CA GLU A 255 -15.97 -17.29 -27.85
C GLU A 255 -15.30 -15.92 -27.92
N ILE A 256 -14.05 -15.85 -27.46
CA ILE A 256 -13.23 -14.66 -27.57
C ILE A 256 -12.84 -14.57 -29.05
N THR A 257 -13.74 -14.01 -29.86
CA THR A 257 -13.37 -13.52 -31.18
C THR A 257 -12.54 -12.26 -30.93
N PRO A 258 -11.26 -12.20 -31.36
CA PRO A 258 -10.43 -11.04 -31.11
C PRO A 258 -11.03 -9.84 -31.84
N ARG A 259 -11.66 -8.94 -31.08
CA ARG A 259 -12.06 -7.63 -31.61
C ARG A 259 -10.78 -6.87 -31.92
N ARG A 260 -10.63 -6.50 -33.20
CA ARG A 260 -9.51 -5.68 -33.71
C ARG A 260 -9.31 -4.46 -32.81
N SER A 261 -8.06 -4.23 -32.39
CA SER A 261 -7.63 -3.04 -31.65
C SER A 261 -7.96 -1.76 -32.44
N PRO A 262 -8.44 -0.68 -31.79
CA PRO A 262 -8.67 0.62 -32.42
C PRO A 262 -7.38 1.35 -32.86
N TYR A 263 -6.19 0.75 -32.67
CA TYR A 263 -4.89 1.36 -32.99
C TYR A 263 -4.15 0.73 -34.19
N ARG A 264 -4.87 0.18 -35.17
CA ARG A 264 -4.28 -0.17 -36.48
C ARG A 264 -4.97 0.61 -37.59
N ALA A 265 -4.25 1.58 -38.15
CA ALA A 265 -4.43 1.99 -39.55
C ALA A 265 -3.75 0.96 -40.47
#